data_AF-A0A7X7KVG8-F1
#
_entry.id   AF-A0A7X7KVG8-F1
#
_cell.length_a   1.000
_cell.length_b   1.000
_cell.length_c   1.000
_cell.angle_alpha   90.00
_cell.angle_beta   90.00
_cell.angle_gamma   90.00
#
_symmetry.space_group_name_H-M   'P 1'
#
loop_
_entity.id
_entity.type
_entity.pdbx_description
1 polymer ?
#
loop_
_entity_poly.entity_id
_entity_poly.type
_entity_poly.pdbx_seq_one_letter_code
_entity_poly.pdbx_strand_id
1 'polypeptide(L)'
;FTTRALSGGGPLIDLGVHMIDLAIWLMGNPRPVAVSGNTYCKFADNQTSSDSANAQFGDRVADGTFDVEDLAMGQIRFENGALLQIEFSWASNVKTETRFVELRGTKAGLEWRDGALEIFGESDGQLVDLKPSGLIIDGGHARNLTNFIDVLLGQAEPCFQPQQGVDMIRILDALYRSARSGAEVRL
;
A
#
# COMPACT_ATOMS: atom_id res chain seq x y z
N PHE A 1 6.17 2.05 -17.60
CA PHE A 1 5.67 2.36 -16.25
C PHE A 1 6.16 3.69 -15.70
N THR A 2 7.28 4.24 -16.17
CA THR A 2 7.86 5.50 -15.66
C THR A 2 7.28 6.77 -16.29
N THR A 3 6.30 6.64 -17.20
CA THR A 3 5.67 7.77 -17.91
C THR A 3 4.31 8.07 -17.30
N ARG A 4 4.16 9.21 -16.64
CA ARG A 4 2.98 9.65 -15.89
C ARG A 4 1.71 9.64 -16.73
N ALA A 5 1.78 10.05 -17.99
CA ALA A 5 0.63 10.06 -18.88
C ALA A 5 0.05 8.65 -19.13
N LEU A 6 0.84 7.60 -18.92
CA LEU A 6 0.45 6.20 -19.12
C LEU A 6 0.17 5.48 -17.80
N SER A 7 0.92 5.77 -16.73
CA SER A 7 0.82 5.09 -15.44
C SER A 7 0.06 5.87 -14.36
N GLY A 8 -0.14 7.18 -14.53
CA GLY A 8 -0.67 8.09 -13.52
C GLY A 8 0.35 8.52 -12.45
N GLY A 9 1.35 7.68 -12.15
CA GLY A 9 2.37 7.92 -11.13
C GLY A 9 3.36 6.78 -10.99
N GLY A 10 4.14 6.80 -9.90
CA GLY A 10 5.18 5.84 -9.60
C GLY A 10 4.78 4.86 -8.48
N PRO A 11 5.65 4.56 -7.50
CA PRO A 11 5.40 3.54 -6.49
C PRO A 11 4.18 3.82 -5.61
N LEU A 12 3.70 5.07 -5.51
CA LEU A 12 2.50 5.36 -4.72
C LEU A 12 1.25 4.70 -5.33
N ILE A 13 1.09 4.80 -6.65
CA ILE A 13 -0.08 4.21 -7.33
C ILE A 13 0.16 2.74 -7.69
N ASP A 14 1.42 2.34 -7.91
CA ASP A 14 1.80 0.97 -8.25
C ASP A 14 1.81 0.05 -7.03
N LEU A 15 2.56 0.40 -5.98
CA LEU A 15 2.70 -0.41 -4.77
C LEU A 15 1.74 0.05 -3.66
N GLY A 16 1.60 1.36 -3.52
CA GLY A 16 0.86 1.96 -2.41
C GLY A 16 -0.62 1.61 -2.42
N VAL A 17 -1.25 1.49 -3.60
CA VAL A 17 -2.66 1.09 -3.71
C VAL A 17 -2.95 -0.23 -3.01
N HIS A 18 -2.05 -1.22 -3.11
CA HIS A 18 -2.23 -2.54 -2.52
C HIS A 18 -2.04 -2.52 -1.00
N MET A 19 -1.00 -1.84 -0.52
CA MET A 19 -0.64 -1.84 0.90
C MET A 19 -1.55 -0.92 1.72
N ILE A 20 -1.98 0.21 1.15
CA ILE A 20 -2.99 1.07 1.76
C ILE A 20 -4.32 0.31 1.85
N ASP A 21 -4.74 -0.37 0.77
CA ASP A 21 -5.99 -1.13 0.75
C ASP A 21 -5.98 -2.25 1.80
N LEU A 22 -4.90 -3.04 1.87
CA LEU A 22 -4.74 -4.09 2.87
C LEU A 22 -4.82 -3.53 4.30
N ALA A 23 -4.11 -2.44 4.59
CA ALA A 23 -4.14 -1.82 5.92
C ALA A 23 -5.53 -1.28 6.28
N ILE A 24 -6.20 -0.60 5.35
CA ILE A 24 -7.56 -0.07 5.55
C ILE A 24 -8.57 -1.20 5.74
N TRP A 25 -8.46 -2.27 4.95
CA TRP A 25 -9.31 -3.45 5.05
C TRP A 25 -9.15 -4.14 6.41
N LEU A 26 -7.92 -4.33 6.88
CA LEU A 26 -7.63 -4.89 8.22
C LEU A 26 -8.17 -4.01 9.36
N MET A 27 -8.25 -2.70 9.16
CA MET A 27 -8.88 -1.76 10.11
C MET A 27 -10.41 -1.73 10.03
N GLY A 28 -11.04 -2.51 9.15
CA GLY A 28 -12.49 -2.53 8.96
C GLY A 28 -13.02 -1.44 8.01
N ASN A 29 -12.18 -0.96 7.10
CA ASN A 29 -12.49 0.08 6.11
C ASN A 29 -13.01 1.41 6.69
N PRO A 30 -12.32 2.04 7.66
CA PRO A 30 -12.73 3.34 8.16
C PRO A 30 -12.63 4.43 7.09
N ARG A 31 -13.51 5.42 7.12
CA ARG A 31 -13.50 6.51 6.13
C ARG A 31 -12.30 7.43 6.33
N PRO A 32 -11.51 7.73 5.27
CA PRO A 32 -10.40 8.67 5.34
C PRO A 32 -10.92 10.12 5.39
N VAL A 33 -10.26 11.00 6.16
CA VAL A 33 -10.72 12.39 6.38
C VAL A 33 -9.65 13.45 6.06
N ALA A 34 -8.36 13.08 6.08
CA ALA A 34 -7.28 13.97 5.70
C ALA A 34 -6.00 13.18 5.37
N VAL A 35 -5.15 13.74 4.52
CA VAL A 35 -3.85 13.18 4.16
C VAL A 35 -2.77 14.24 4.12
N SER A 36 -1.54 13.84 4.44
CA SER A 36 -0.34 14.66 4.23
C SER A 36 0.75 13.78 3.66
N GLY A 37 1.42 14.20 2.58
CA GLY A 37 2.46 13.38 1.97
C GLY A 37 3.42 14.15 1.06
N ASN A 38 4.50 13.47 0.70
CA ASN A 38 5.57 13.97 -0.15
C ASN A 38 5.95 12.89 -1.18
N THR A 39 6.40 13.35 -2.34
CA THR A 39 6.92 12.49 -3.42
C THR A 39 8.29 12.97 -3.83
N TYR A 40 9.17 12.04 -4.18
CA TYR A 40 10.55 12.31 -4.58
C TYR A 40 10.85 11.60 -5.89
N CYS A 41 11.69 12.21 -6.73
CA CYS A 41 12.24 11.61 -7.93
C CYS A 41 13.72 11.96 -7.93
N LYS A 42 14.57 11.00 -7.54
CA LYS A 42 16.00 11.17 -7.28
C LYS A 42 16.88 10.18 -8.05
N PHE A 43 16.31 9.11 -8.61
CA PHE A 43 17.02 8.05 -9.31
C PHE A 43 16.69 7.98 -10.81
N ALA A 44 15.76 8.80 -11.31
CA ALA A 44 15.35 8.80 -12.72
C ALA A 44 16.51 8.99 -13.72
N ASP A 45 17.44 9.89 -13.42
CA ASP A 45 18.60 10.20 -14.28
C ASP A 45 19.82 9.33 -13.98
N ASN A 46 19.68 8.32 -13.13
CA ASN A 46 20.82 7.51 -12.74
C ASN A 46 21.29 6.64 -13.92
N GLN A 47 22.51 6.90 -14.38
CA GLN A 47 23.15 6.18 -15.48
C GLN A 47 23.91 4.94 -15.01
N THR A 48 24.03 4.72 -13.69
CA THR A 48 24.64 3.50 -13.17
C THR A 48 23.74 2.30 -13.41
N SER A 49 24.32 1.16 -13.78
CA SER A 49 23.58 -0.10 -13.80
C SER A 49 23.05 -0.41 -12.40
N SER A 50 21.73 -0.58 -12.27
CA SER A 50 21.11 -1.14 -11.08
C SER A 50 21.30 -2.66 -11.08
N ASP A 51 21.76 -3.21 -9.96
CA ASP A 51 21.88 -4.66 -9.74
C ASP A 51 20.62 -5.27 -9.10
N SER A 52 19.63 -4.45 -8.73
CA SER A 52 18.32 -4.93 -8.27
C SER A 52 17.65 -5.78 -9.35
N ALA A 53 17.19 -6.98 -8.97
CA ALA A 53 16.40 -7.85 -9.85
C ALA A 53 15.13 -7.14 -10.36
N ASN A 54 14.57 -6.22 -9.58
CA ASN A 54 13.36 -5.48 -9.96
C ASN A 54 13.63 -4.46 -11.08
N ALA A 55 14.87 -3.98 -11.21
CA ALA A 55 15.28 -3.08 -12.29
C ALA A 55 15.41 -3.80 -13.66
N GLN A 56 15.30 -5.14 -13.68
CA GLN A 56 15.29 -5.94 -14.90
C GLN A 56 13.88 -6.10 -15.51
N PHE A 57 12.83 -5.65 -14.82
CA PHE A 57 11.47 -5.69 -15.37
C PHE A 57 11.28 -4.62 -16.44
N GLY A 58 11.14 -5.09 -17.69
CA GLY A 58 10.92 -4.25 -18.88
C GLY A 58 12.21 -3.91 -19.63
N ASP A 59 12.05 -3.51 -20.88
CA ASP A 59 13.19 -3.14 -21.73
C ASP A 59 13.57 -1.67 -21.52
N ARG A 60 14.87 -1.40 -21.36
CA ARG A 60 15.37 -0.02 -21.32
C ARG A 60 15.19 0.61 -22.70
N VAL A 61 14.32 1.62 -22.76
CA VAL A 61 14.13 2.44 -23.97
C VAL A 61 15.17 3.56 -23.97
N ALA A 62 15.97 3.64 -25.03
CA ALA A 62 16.85 4.79 -25.25
C ALA A 62 16.00 6.06 -25.30
N ASP A 63 16.39 7.11 -24.56
CA ASP A 63 15.65 8.36 -24.42
C ASP A 63 14.20 8.19 -23.87
N GLY A 64 13.95 7.11 -23.10
CA GLY A 64 12.68 6.87 -22.44
C GLY A 64 12.32 7.94 -21.41
N THR A 65 11.01 8.20 -21.24
CA THR A 65 10.51 9.20 -20.27
C THR A 65 10.42 8.64 -18.85
N PHE A 66 10.97 9.37 -17.89
CA PHE A 66 10.79 9.15 -16.45
C PHE A 66 10.35 10.46 -15.77
N ASP A 67 9.04 10.61 -15.55
CA ASP A 67 8.41 11.82 -14.97
C ASP A 67 7.45 11.50 -13.80
N VAL A 68 7.67 10.33 -13.20
CA VAL A 68 7.00 9.86 -11.97
C VAL A 68 7.96 9.87 -10.79
N GLU A 69 7.42 9.76 -9.58
CA GLU A 69 8.19 9.62 -8.35
C GLU A 69 8.83 8.23 -8.23
N ASP A 70 9.92 8.11 -7.46
CA ASP A 70 10.57 6.85 -7.09
C ASP A 70 10.45 6.54 -5.59
N LEU A 71 9.98 7.52 -4.81
CA LEU A 71 9.63 7.39 -3.41
C LEU A 71 8.42 8.27 -3.09
N ALA A 72 7.46 7.73 -2.35
CA ALA A 72 6.35 8.46 -1.75
C ALA A 72 6.26 8.12 -0.26
N MET A 73 6.03 9.14 0.57
CA MET A 73 5.88 9.01 2.03
C MET A 73 4.71 9.87 2.49
N GLY A 74 4.05 9.49 3.59
CA GLY A 74 2.97 10.30 4.12
C GLY A 74 2.17 9.65 5.24
N GLN A 75 1.03 10.25 5.52
CA GLN A 75 0.08 9.77 6.51
C GLN A 75 -1.38 10.01 6.09
N ILE A 76 -2.27 9.13 6.54
CA ILE A 76 -3.71 9.16 6.29
C ILE A 76 -4.42 9.14 7.63
N ARG A 77 -5.33 10.09 7.87
CA ARG A 77 -6.20 10.13 9.05
C ARG A 77 -7.59 9.65 8.72
N PHE A 78 -8.18 8.93 9.66
CA PHE A 78 -9.50 8.33 9.53
C PHE A 78 -10.49 8.93 10.53
N GLU A 79 -11.78 8.84 10.22
CA GLU A 79 -12.85 9.40 11.06
C GLU A 79 -12.93 8.77 12.45
N ASN A 80 -12.48 7.53 12.60
CA ASN A 80 -12.42 6.81 13.87
C ASN A 80 -11.21 7.21 14.74
N GLY A 81 -10.40 8.18 14.30
CA GLY A 81 -9.22 8.66 14.99
C GLY A 81 -7.93 7.90 14.68
N ALA A 82 -7.97 6.85 13.85
CA ALA A 82 -6.76 6.14 13.44
C ALA A 82 -5.88 7.00 12.51
N LEU A 83 -4.58 6.70 12.52
CA LEU A 83 -3.57 7.28 11.64
C LEU A 83 -2.77 6.13 11.00
N LEU A 84 -2.69 6.13 9.67
CA LEU A 84 -1.82 5.22 8.92
C LEU A 84 -0.63 6.01 8.39
N GLN A 85 0.59 5.51 8.61
CA GLN A 85 1.81 6.02 8.00
C GLN A 85 2.16 5.16 6.80
N ILE A 86 2.69 5.78 5.74
CA ILE A 86 2.98 5.10 4.48
C ILE A 86 4.35 5.49 3.94
N GLU A 87 5.02 4.52 3.32
CA GLU A 87 6.26 4.68 2.58
C GLU A 87 6.28 3.65 1.44
N PHE A 88 6.43 4.13 0.20
CA PHE A 88 6.48 3.28 -0.99
C PHE A 88 7.62 3.76 -1.90
N SER A 89 8.52 2.85 -2.25
CA SER A 89 9.67 3.18 -3.08
C SER A 89 9.94 2.11 -4.13
N TRP A 90 10.33 2.53 -5.33
CA TRP A 90 10.98 1.66 -6.31
C TRP A 90 12.50 1.61 -6.13
N ALA A 91 13.09 2.69 -5.60
CA ALA A 91 14.51 2.78 -5.33
C ALA A 91 14.74 3.58 -4.05
N SER A 92 15.56 3.02 -3.15
CA SER A 92 15.94 3.68 -1.91
C SER A 92 17.26 3.09 -1.40
N ASN A 93 18.08 3.93 -0.76
CA ASN A 93 19.34 3.49 -0.16
C ASN A 93 19.07 2.84 1.21
N VAL A 94 18.53 1.63 1.18
CA VAL A 94 18.18 0.84 2.37
C VAL A 94 18.98 -0.45 2.44
N LYS A 95 19.13 -0.98 3.66
CA LYS A 95 19.89 -2.22 3.89
C LYS A 95 19.18 -3.45 3.28
N THR A 96 17.85 -3.45 3.26
CA THR A 96 17.05 -4.60 2.85
C THR A 96 15.71 -4.11 2.31
N GLU A 97 15.30 -4.66 1.16
CA GLU A 97 13.94 -4.49 0.64
C GLU A 97 12.96 -5.25 1.55
N THR A 98 11.89 -4.60 2.00
CA THR A 98 10.88 -5.21 2.88
C THR A 98 9.49 -4.71 2.51
N ARG A 99 8.48 -5.55 2.73
CA ARG A 99 7.07 -5.19 2.65
C ARG A 99 6.43 -5.51 3.98
N PHE A 100 5.69 -4.57 4.55
CA PHE A 100 5.05 -4.79 5.83
C PHE A 100 3.76 -4.01 6.01
N VAL A 101 2.91 -4.52 6.88
CA VAL A 101 1.80 -3.81 7.51
C VAL A 101 1.95 -3.99 9.01
N GLU A 102 1.95 -2.88 9.74
CA GLU A 102 1.95 -2.91 11.20
C GLU A 102 0.74 -2.16 11.73
N LEU A 103 -0.06 -2.81 12.58
CA LEU A 103 -1.22 -2.22 13.23
C LEU A 103 -1.06 -2.30 14.73
N ARG A 104 -1.37 -1.19 15.42
CA ARG A 104 -1.27 -1.07 16.87
C ARG A 104 -2.63 -0.70 17.43
N GLY A 105 -3.34 -1.70 17.95
CA GLY A 105 -4.63 -1.53 18.58
C GLY A 105 -4.54 -1.40 20.11
N THR A 106 -5.68 -1.20 20.76
CA THR A 106 -5.76 -1.08 22.22
C THR A 106 -5.75 -2.44 22.96
N LYS A 107 -5.89 -3.55 22.23
CA LYS A 107 -5.93 -4.92 22.77
C LYS A 107 -4.80 -5.80 22.25
N ALA A 108 -4.35 -5.55 21.04
CA ALA A 108 -3.31 -6.30 20.37
C ALA A 108 -2.65 -5.45 19.28
N GLY A 109 -1.43 -5.81 18.92
CA GLY A 109 -0.75 -5.38 17.71
C GLY A 109 -0.63 -6.52 16.70
N LEU A 110 -0.36 -6.17 15.46
CA LEU A 110 -0.09 -7.10 14.37
C LEU A 110 1.06 -6.57 13.54
N GLU A 111 2.00 -7.44 13.18
CA GLU A 111 2.96 -7.20 12.13
C GLU A 111 2.83 -8.30 11.09
N TRP A 112 2.57 -7.91 9.85
CA TRP A 112 2.82 -8.74 8.69
C TRP A 112 4.07 -8.20 8.00
N ARG A 113 5.11 -9.01 7.84
CA ARG A 113 6.37 -8.63 7.21
C ARG A 113 6.89 -9.74 6.33
N ASP A 114 7.07 -9.44 5.04
CA ASP A 114 7.67 -10.33 4.05
C ASP A 114 7.06 -11.75 4.04
N GLY A 115 5.73 -11.83 4.26
CA GLY A 115 4.97 -13.08 4.28
C GLY A 115 4.83 -13.74 5.65
N ALA A 116 5.56 -13.29 6.68
CA ALA A 116 5.40 -13.75 8.05
C ALA A 116 4.39 -12.88 8.81
N LEU A 117 3.55 -13.51 9.64
CA LEU A 117 2.58 -12.84 10.50
C LEU A 117 2.97 -13.05 11.97
N GLU A 118 3.01 -11.96 12.73
CA GLU A 118 3.15 -11.96 14.18
C GLU A 118 2.03 -11.12 14.81
N ILE A 119 1.52 -11.56 15.95
CA ILE A 119 0.47 -10.87 16.72
C ILE A 119 0.99 -10.68 18.14
N PHE A 120 0.91 -9.44 18.62
CA PHE A 120 1.43 -9.04 19.93
C PHE A 120 0.27 -8.74 20.85
N GLY A 121 0.28 -9.27 22.07
CA GLY A 121 -0.82 -9.07 23.01
C GLY A 121 -0.45 -9.40 24.44
N GLU A 122 -1.46 -9.68 25.23
CA GLU A 122 -1.34 -10.04 26.64
C GLU A 122 -2.17 -11.30 26.93
N SER A 123 -1.61 -12.24 27.69
CA SER A 123 -2.31 -13.39 28.26
C SER A 123 -1.98 -13.48 29.74
N ASP A 124 -3.01 -13.52 30.59
CA ASP A 124 -2.88 -13.63 32.05
C ASP A 124 -1.91 -12.59 32.68
N GLY A 125 -1.95 -11.34 32.20
CA GLY A 125 -1.08 -10.27 32.71
C GLY A 125 0.34 -10.27 32.16
N GLN A 126 0.67 -11.17 31.22
CA GLN A 126 2.00 -11.27 30.61
C GLN A 126 1.94 -10.96 29.12
N LEU A 127 2.95 -10.23 28.64
CA LEU A 127 3.11 -9.96 27.21
C LEU A 127 3.43 -11.25 26.45
N VAL A 128 2.75 -11.44 25.32
CA VAL A 128 2.90 -12.63 24.48
C VAL A 128 3.03 -12.25 23.01
N ASP A 129 3.91 -12.99 22.32
CA ASP A 129 4.11 -12.92 20.88
C ASP A 129 3.57 -14.22 20.26
N LEU A 130 2.53 -14.10 19.45
CA LEU A 130 1.89 -15.21 18.76
C LEU A 130 2.41 -15.27 17.33
N LYS A 131 2.95 -16.43 16.95
CA LYS A 131 3.39 -16.72 15.58
C LYS A 131 2.50 -17.84 15.01
N PRO A 132 1.41 -17.50 14.31
CA PRO A 132 0.53 -18.50 13.72
C PRO A 132 1.31 -19.42 12.77
N SER A 133 1.07 -20.73 12.88
CA SER A 133 1.62 -21.74 11.99
C SER A 133 0.50 -22.43 11.23
N GLY A 134 0.80 -22.99 10.05
CA GLY A 134 -0.19 -23.68 9.23
C GLY A 134 -1.25 -22.76 8.59
N LEU A 135 -0.92 -21.49 8.36
CA LEU A 135 -1.80 -20.58 7.63
C LEU A 135 -2.05 -21.11 6.21
N ILE A 136 -3.31 -21.33 5.87
CA ILE A 136 -3.72 -21.76 4.53
C ILE A 136 -3.82 -20.50 3.67
N ILE A 137 -2.87 -20.34 2.74
CA ILE A 137 -2.98 -19.31 1.69
C ILE A 137 -3.89 -19.88 0.61
N ASP A 138 -5.15 -19.47 0.66
CA ASP A 138 -6.16 -19.96 -0.27
C ASP A 138 -6.36 -19.00 -1.44
N GLY A 139 -6.10 -19.49 -2.65
CA GLY A 139 -6.60 -19.00 -3.94
C GLY A 139 -6.19 -17.60 -4.42
N GLY A 140 -5.78 -16.66 -3.56
CA GLY A 140 -5.36 -15.31 -3.96
C GLY A 140 -6.32 -14.66 -4.98
N HIS A 141 -5.80 -14.30 -6.17
CA HIS A 141 -6.62 -13.77 -7.27
C HIS A 141 -7.78 -14.66 -7.68
N ALA A 142 -7.65 -15.99 -7.60
CA ALA A 142 -8.72 -16.91 -7.95
C ALA A 142 -9.95 -16.71 -7.06
N ARG A 143 -9.77 -16.37 -5.77
CA ARG A 143 -10.90 -16.07 -4.87
C ARG A 143 -11.66 -14.81 -5.29
N ASN A 144 -10.96 -13.80 -5.77
CA ASN A 144 -11.60 -12.58 -6.28
C ASN A 144 -12.44 -12.88 -7.53
N LEU A 145 -11.92 -13.72 -8.43
CA LEU A 145 -12.66 -14.16 -9.63
C LEU A 145 -13.88 -15.01 -9.25
N THR A 146 -13.74 -15.93 -8.30
CA THR A 146 -14.86 -16.73 -7.79
C THR A 146 -15.91 -15.85 -7.14
N ASN A 147 -15.54 -14.93 -6.24
CA ASN A 147 -16.51 -14.00 -5.64
C ASN A 147 -17.23 -13.16 -6.70
N PHE A 148 -16.52 -12.68 -7.73
CA PHE A 148 -17.13 -11.95 -8.84
C PHE A 148 -18.19 -12.79 -9.56
N ILE A 149 -17.89 -14.07 -9.87
CA ILE A 149 -18.85 -14.99 -10.49
C ILE A 149 -20.04 -15.25 -9.56
N ASP A 150 -19.80 -15.52 -8.28
CA ASP A 150 -20.84 -15.81 -7.30
C ASP A 150 -21.78 -14.62 -7.11
N VAL A 151 -21.26 -13.39 -7.13
CA VAL A 151 -22.07 -12.15 -7.11
C VAL A 151 -22.97 -12.06 -8.34
N LEU A 152 -22.45 -12.34 -9.54
CA LEU A 152 -23.25 -12.33 -10.77
C LEU A 152 -24.35 -13.40 -10.76
N LEU A 153 -24.10 -14.52 -10.09
CA LEU A 153 -25.07 -15.61 -9.92
C LEU A 153 -26.04 -15.40 -8.74
N GLY A 154 -25.89 -14.32 -7.97
CA GLY A 154 -26.70 -14.03 -6.78
C GLY A 154 -26.43 -14.96 -5.60
N GLN A 155 -25.24 -15.55 -5.53
CA GLN A 155 -24.83 -16.52 -4.50
C GLN A 155 -23.97 -15.91 -3.39
N ALA A 156 -23.43 -14.71 -3.61
CA ALA A 156 -22.61 -13.99 -2.64
C ALA A 156 -22.80 -12.48 -2.77
N GLU A 157 -22.41 -11.77 -1.71
CA GLU A 157 -22.21 -10.32 -1.76
C GLU A 157 -20.77 -10.00 -2.21
N PRO A 158 -20.54 -8.81 -2.83
CA PRO A 158 -19.20 -8.38 -3.19
C PRO A 158 -18.29 -8.30 -1.95
N CYS A 159 -17.13 -8.96 -2.01
CA CYS A 159 -16.13 -8.85 -0.95
C CYS A 159 -15.46 -7.47 -0.89
N PHE A 160 -15.69 -6.64 -1.91
CA PHE A 160 -15.26 -5.27 -2.04
C PHE A 160 -16.39 -4.39 -2.56
N GLN A 161 -16.60 -3.24 -1.92
CA GLN A 161 -17.67 -2.30 -2.25
C GLN A 161 -17.15 -1.21 -3.19
N PRO A 162 -17.91 -0.77 -4.22
CA PRO A 162 -17.46 0.27 -5.15
C PRO A 162 -16.95 1.56 -4.48
N GLN A 163 -17.55 1.95 -3.36
CA GLN A 163 -17.14 3.13 -2.60
C GLN A 163 -15.71 3.03 -2.07
N GLN A 164 -15.25 1.83 -1.69
CA GLN A 164 -13.87 1.61 -1.23
C GLN A 164 -12.86 1.93 -2.34
N GLY A 165 -13.20 1.62 -3.60
CA GLY A 165 -12.38 1.99 -4.76
C GLY A 165 -12.35 3.50 -4.99
N VAL A 166 -13.49 4.17 -4.85
CA VAL A 166 -13.56 5.64 -4.95
C VAL A 166 -12.72 6.30 -3.85
N ASP A 167 -12.82 5.82 -2.61
CA ASP A 167 -12.07 6.35 -1.48
C ASP A 167 -10.56 6.12 -1.64
N MET A 168 -10.16 4.97 -2.18
CA MET A 168 -8.76 4.71 -2.52
C MET A 168 -8.22 5.71 -3.55
N ILE A 169 -8.94 5.94 -4.65
CA ILE A 169 -8.52 6.93 -5.67
C ILE A 169 -8.45 8.34 -5.08
N ARG A 170 -9.39 8.70 -4.18
CA ARG A 170 -9.36 9.98 -3.47
C ARG A 170 -8.13 10.13 -2.56
N ILE A 171 -7.77 9.08 -1.83
CA ILE A 171 -6.55 9.06 -1.00
C ILE A 171 -5.31 9.30 -1.88
N LEU A 172 -5.17 8.56 -2.99
CA LEU A 172 -4.00 8.66 -3.86
C LEU A 172 -3.89 10.05 -4.51
N ASP A 173 -4.99 10.58 -5.06
CA ASP A 173 -5.03 11.95 -5.62
C ASP A 173 -4.68 12.99 -4.54
N ALA A 174 -5.25 12.87 -3.35
CA ALA A 174 -5.01 13.80 -2.26
C ALA A 174 -3.57 13.76 -1.76
N LEU A 175 -2.90 12.60 -1.75
CA LEU A 175 -1.48 12.49 -1.44
C LEU A 175 -0.61 13.21 -2.48
N TYR A 176 -0.91 13.05 -3.77
CA TYR A 176 -0.21 13.81 -4.82
C TYR A 176 -0.48 15.32 -4.71
N ARG A 177 -1.70 15.74 -4.38
CA ARG A 177 -2.04 17.15 -4.13
C ARG A 177 -1.31 17.70 -2.91
N SER A 178 -1.20 16.91 -1.85
CA SER A 178 -0.44 17.28 -0.65
C SER A 178 1.03 17.46 -0.99
N ALA A 179 1.62 16.53 -1.73
CA ALA A 179 3.02 16.63 -2.18
C ALA A 179 3.29 17.87 -3.02
N ARG A 180 2.37 18.24 -3.92
CA ARG A 180 2.49 19.46 -4.76
C ARG A 180 2.31 20.76 -3.97
N SER A 181 1.39 20.77 -3.02
CA SER A 181 1.05 22.00 -2.26
C SER A 181 1.91 22.20 -1.02
N GLY A 182 2.61 21.16 -0.54
CA GLY A 182 3.34 21.17 0.72
C GLY A 182 2.42 21.29 1.94
N ALA A 183 1.13 20.98 1.78
CA ALA A 183 0.11 21.14 2.81
C ALA A 183 -0.78 19.91 2.89
N GLU A 184 -1.45 19.76 4.02
CA GLU A 184 -2.45 18.72 4.23
C GLU A 184 -3.70 18.94 3.36
N VAL A 185 -4.29 17.84 2.89
CA VAL A 185 -5.51 17.84 2.09
C VAL A 185 -6.62 17.13 2.87
N ARG A 186 -7.77 17.79 3.03
CA ARG A 186 -8.99 17.16 3.59
C ARG A 186 -9.76 16.42 2.51
N LEU A 187 -10.37 15.30 2.91
CA LEU A 187 -11.17 14.40 2.06
C LEU A 187 -12.67 14.57 2.33
#